data_AF-A0A9P1DNA6-F1
#
_entry.id   AF-A0A9P1DNA6-F1
#
_cell.length_a   1.000
_cell.length_b   1.000
_cell.length_c   1.000
_cell.angle_alpha   90.00
_cell.angle_beta   90.00
_cell.angle_gamma   90.00
#
_symmetry.space_group_name_H-M   'P 1'
#
loop_
_entity.id
_entity.type
_entity.pdbx_description
1 polymer ?
#
loop_
_entity_poly.entity_id
_entity_poly.type
_entity_poly.pdbx_seq_one_letter_code
_entity_poly.pdbx_strand_id
1 'polypeptide(L)'
;MFAAGLQPANDVVHLQEYRKRYAFYRLDPDLQRLSAAAPMISIWDDHEVANDDWMHGAENHQSDQGNFEARKTAAIRAYHEWLPTPDFELHNATAAPWMRWRRFDFGQLATLLMLETRLWARTSQAEMTTATVYHDILGKLEGFLGISPYAWPGGEIEQELAKVRSKVEAHRNLPQKRMLGEEQLSWIREQVEQAEQQWLLVGQPQVVQELMTPNFFQAITEKKKGDADTAKYWSAVLHNVTKLGFTYQDFQAKKNFTTTREMRNSFLLDLAAGAFGIQLNFDSWTGYVAERQRFIEVLSRAQERRGPTVPFVPIVYGGDSHNAWAGPLKREDGKVAAVDFDGMSVTSPGAEHARPFFPPDFEAAAWHAANPDLVWADTSKRGLMLVHLDSAVQHIEYIAVDVEAPSIGSSTSECLAAFDVKHGEATIRPSSCRAKVAAETVCTTQPTAELGFGPAPVIASACLGIVVGAVAVLARRRSRKYQHCEEAKADFAVPPSRLGQ
;
A
#
# COMPACT_ATOMS: atom_id res chain seq x y z
N MET A 1 26.76 12.19 4.82
CA MET A 1 27.21 12.13 6.23
C MET A 1 26.32 12.89 7.22
N PHE A 2 25.55 13.91 6.83
CA PHE A 2 24.83 14.79 7.78
C PHE A 2 23.59 14.19 8.49
N ALA A 3 22.96 13.13 7.98
CA ALA A 3 21.66 12.67 8.48
C ALA A 3 21.70 11.76 9.74
N ALA A 4 22.87 11.22 10.12
CA ALA A 4 22.98 10.18 11.15
C ALA A 4 22.55 10.62 12.57
N GLY A 5 22.53 11.92 12.86
CA GLY A 5 22.05 12.47 14.13
C GLY A 5 20.54 12.75 14.19
N LEU A 6 19.81 12.56 13.08
CA LEU A 6 18.37 12.81 12.99
C LEU A 6 17.52 11.53 12.95
N GLN A 7 18.10 10.39 12.56
CA GLN A 7 17.44 9.09 12.71
C GLN A 7 17.27 8.78 14.21
N PRO A 8 16.04 8.58 14.71
CA PRO A 8 15.83 8.15 16.09
C PRO A 8 16.42 6.76 16.31
N ALA A 9 17.20 6.58 17.37
CA ALA A 9 17.91 5.32 17.67
C ALA A 9 17.00 4.24 18.29
N ASN A 10 15.85 4.65 18.84
CA ASN A 10 14.82 3.80 19.43
C ASN A 10 13.49 4.02 18.69
N ASP A 11 12.42 3.35 19.15
CA ASP A 11 11.05 3.71 18.81
C ASP A 11 10.75 5.20 19.06
N VAL A 12 9.77 5.70 18.32
CA VAL A 12 9.35 7.09 18.33
C VAL A 12 8.05 7.20 19.11
N VAL A 13 8.09 7.91 20.24
CA VAL A 13 6.97 7.97 21.21
C VAL A 13 6.57 9.42 21.51
N HIS A 14 7.52 10.34 21.52
CA HIS A 14 7.32 11.74 21.88
C HIS A 14 7.36 12.68 20.67
N LEU A 15 6.67 13.83 20.76
CA LEU A 15 6.50 14.79 19.66
C LEU A 15 7.83 15.23 19.00
N GLN A 16 8.87 15.44 19.80
CA GLN A 16 10.19 15.84 19.28
C GLN A 16 10.92 14.70 18.54
N GLU A 17 10.54 13.44 18.76
CA GLU A 17 11.07 12.27 18.06
C GLU A 17 10.33 12.06 16.74
N TYR A 18 9.00 12.25 16.71
CA TYR A 18 8.22 12.27 15.46
C TYR A 18 8.71 13.39 14.55
N ARG A 19 8.91 14.61 15.07
CA ARG A 19 9.51 15.73 14.32
C ARG A 19 10.90 15.40 13.76
N LYS A 20 11.75 14.69 14.51
CA LYS A 20 13.05 14.20 14.02
C LYS A 20 12.90 13.14 12.92
N ARG A 21 11.95 12.21 13.08
CA ARG A 21 11.63 11.17 12.08
C ARG A 21 11.16 11.80 10.77
N TYR A 22 10.21 12.74 10.81
CA TYR A 22 9.79 13.50 9.62
C TYR A 22 10.95 14.30 9.02
N ALA A 23 11.73 15.04 9.82
CA ALA A 23 12.90 15.77 9.35
C ALA A 23 13.92 14.86 8.65
N PHE A 24 14.19 13.67 9.20
CA PHE A 24 15.12 12.71 8.63
C PHE A 24 14.68 12.23 7.25
N TYR A 25 13.41 11.82 7.08
CA TYR A 25 12.88 11.43 5.77
C TYR A 25 12.86 12.64 4.82
N ARG A 26 12.40 13.81 5.28
CA ARG A 26 12.32 15.06 4.49
C ARG A 26 13.67 15.69 4.14
N LEU A 27 14.81 15.11 4.56
CA LEU A 27 16.14 15.44 4.04
C LEU A 27 16.48 14.72 2.73
N ASP A 28 15.71 13.71 2.33
CA ASP A 28 15.93 13.00 1.06
C ASP A 28 15.69 13.94 -0.14
N PRO A 29 16.66 14.10 -1.07
CA PRO A 29 16.52 15.02 -2.19
C PRO A 29 15.43 14.66 -3.21
N ASP A 30 15.06 13.38 -3.34
CA ASP A 30 13.96 12.94 -4.20
C ASP A 30 12.61 13.11 -3.51
N LEU A 31 12.52 12.99 -2.18
CA LEU A 31 11.35 13.42 -1.41
C LEU A 31 11.18 14.95 -1.40
N GLN A 32 12.28 15.71 -1.41
CA GLN A 32 12.24 17.17 -1.57
C GLN A 32 11.80 17.57 -2.98
N ARG A 33 12.26 16.86 -4.03
CA ARG A 33 11.68 16.98 -5.38
C ARG A 33 10.19 16.62 -5.38
N LEU A 34 9.77 15.51 -4.76
CA LEU A 34 8.35 15.16 -4.55
C LEU A 34 7.56 16.32 -3.90
N SER A 35 8.19 17.19 -3.11
CA SER A 35 7.49 18.28 -2.43
C SER A 35 7.19 19.51 -3.30
N ALA A 36 7.72 19.61 -4.54
CA ALA A 36 7.90 20.91 -5.20
C ALA A 36 7.03 21.23 -6.45
N ALA A 37 6.43 20.26 -7.17
CA ALA A 37 5.71 20.56 -8.43
C ALA A 37 4.33 19.89 -8.66
N ALA A 38 3.68 19.41 -7.60
CA ALA A 38 2.28 19.02 -7.57
C ALA A 38 1.79 19.02 -6.13
N PRO A 39 0.50 19.27 -5.87
CA PRO A 39 -0.08 19.04 -4.55
C PRO A 39 -0.10 17.54 -4.21
N MET A 40 0.15 17.22 -2.96
CA MET A 40 0.04 15.85 -2.42
C MET A 40 -1.23 15.73 -1.58
N ILE A 41 -2.08 14.76 -1.90
CA ILE A 41 -3.22 14.38 -1.06
C ILE A 41 -2.79 13.14 -0.26
N SER A 42 -2.25 13.36 0.93
CA SER A 42 -1.86 12.27 1.84
C SER A 42 -2.99 11.91 2.80
N ILE A 43 -3.06 10.62 3.15
CA ILE A 43 -3.61 10.12 4.42
C ILE A 43 -2.46 9.46 5.19
N TRP A 44 -2.63 9.14 6.47
CA TRP A 44 -1.68 8.29 7.21
C TRP A 44 -2.04 6.81 7.05
N ASP A 45 -1.08 5.95 7.31
CA ASP A 45 -1.33 4.59 7.77
C ASP A 45 -0.87 4.45 9.23
N ASP A 46 -0.53 3.25 9.70
CA ASP A 46 -0.12 3.01 11.09
C ASP A 46 1.30 3.48 11.40
N HIS A 47 2.23 3.36 10.45
CA HIS A 47 3.65 3.71 10.63
C HIS A 47 3.91 5.21 10.86
N GLU A 48 2.92 6.07 10.63
CA GLU A 48 2.90 7.45 11.12
C GLU A 48 2.84 7.53 12.65
N VAL A 49 2.35 6.49 13.34
CA VAL A 49 2.21 6.36 14.80
C VAL A 49 3.00 5.16 15.35
N ALA A 50 2.57 3.93 15.07
CA ALA A 50 3.02 2.65 15.64
C ALA A 50 2.51 1.47 14.79
N ASN A 51 3.27 0.37 14.66
CA ASN A 51 2.88 -0.80 13.86
C ASN A 51 1.57 -1.48 14.36
N ASP A 52 0.71 -1.89 13.43
CA ASP A 52 -0.65 -2.46 13.62
C ASP A 52 -1.54 -1.62 14.55
N ASP A 53 -1.54 -0.28 14.41
CA ASP A 53 -2.34 0.57 15.28
C ASP A 53 -3.86 0.51 15.03
N TRP A 54 -4.61 0.84 16.07
CA TRP A 54 -6.06 0.86 16.11
C TRP A 54 -6.52 1.97 17.06
N MET A 55 -7.84 2.16 17.18
CA MET A 55 -8.44 3.31 17.87
C MET A 55 -7.83 3.66 19.25
N HIS A 56 -7.41 2.66 20.05
CA HIS A 56 -6.85 2.86 21.39
C HIS A 56 -5.54 2.10 21.68
N GLY A 57 -4.82 1.61 20.68
CA GLY A 57 -3.55 0.90 20.90
C GLY A 57 -2.81 0.54 19.61
N ALA A 58 -1.72 -0.21 19.72
CA ALA A 58 -0.94 -0.74 18.60
C ALA A 58 -0.19 -2.00 19.02
N GLU A 59 0.33 -2.78 18.07
CA GLU A 59 1.23 -3.91 18.34
C GLU A 59 2.58 -3.38 18.85
N ASN A 60 3.20 -2.46 18.12
CA ASN A 60 4.42 -1.79 18.58
C ASN A 60 4.11 -0.57 19.48
N HIS A 61 3.37 -0.79 20.57
CA HIS A 61 3.30 0.14 21.70
C HIS A 61 3.37 -0.60 23.05
N GLN A 62 4.51 -0.51 23.71
CA GLN A 62 4.82 -1.26 24.93
C GLN A 62 4.49 -0.49 26.22
N SER A 63 4.26 -1.22 27.32
CA SER A 63 3.75 -0.64 28.58
C SER A 63 4.70 0.36 29.27
N ASP A 64 5.98 0.35 28.94
CA ASP A 64 7.01 1.30 29.38
C ASP A 64 7.07 2.56 28.50
N GLN A 65 6.48 2.52 27.29
CA GLN A 65 6.35 3.68 26.39
C GLN A 65 5.21 4.63 26.80
N GLY A 66 4.54 4.38 27.92
CA GLY A 66 3.56 5.28 28.53
C GLY A 66 2.15 5.15 27.95
N ASN A 67 1.52 6.28 27.62
CA ASN A 67 0.12 6.32 27.23
C ASN A 67 -0.05 6.45 25.70
N PHE A 68 -0.78 5.52 25.09
CA PHE A 68 -0.99 5.49 23.64
C PHE A 68 -1.71 6.72 23.08
N GLU A 69 -2.74 7.25 23.76
CA GLU A 69 -3.45 8.45 23.31
C GLU A 69 -2.51 9.68 23.25
N ALA A 70 -1.54 9.77 24.16
CA ALA A 70 -0.49 10.79 24.12
C ALA A 70 0.51 10.57 22.96
N ARG A 71 0.88 9.31 22.66
CA ARG A 71 1.72 8.95 21.50
C ARG A 71 1.02 9.28 20.17
N LYS A 72 -0.24 8.86 20.01
CA LYS A 72 -1.13 9.19 18.89
C LYS A 72 -1.29 10.71 18.70
N THR A 73 -1.51 11.45 19.79
CA THR A 73 -1.58 12.93 19.75
C THR A 73 -0.26 13.56 19.27
N ALA A 74 0.88 13.04 19.73
CA ALA A 74 2.19 13.50 19.31
C ALA A 74 2.49 13.18 17.83
N ALA A 75 2.09 12.00 17.36
CA ALA A 75 2.23 11.54 15.98
C ALA A 75 1.41 12.39 15.01
N ILE A 76 0.09 12.50 15.23
CA ILE A 76 -0.82 13.26 14.35
C ILE A 76 -0.52 14.77 14.36
N ARG A 77 -0.05 15.32 15.49
CA ARG A 77 0.48 16.69 15.50
C ARG A 77 1.70 16.83 14.58
N ALA A 78 2.65 15.90 14.63
CA ALA A 78 3.83 15.95 13.75
C ALA A 78 3.47 15.71 12.27
N TYR A 79 2.49 14.86 11.97
CA TYR A 79 1.91 14.67 10.64
C TYR A 79 1.46 16.02 10.04
N HIS A 80 0.67 16.80 10.79
CA HIS A 80 0.18 18.09 10.33
C HIS A 80 1.25 19.20 10.30
N GLU A 81 2.27 19.13 11.15
CA GLU A 81 3.40 20.06 11.12
C GLU A 81 4.35 19.86 9.92
N TRP A 82 4.30 18.72 9.24
CA TRP A 82 5.24 18.35 8.17
C TRP A 82 4.61 18.06 6.79
N LEU A 83 3.28 17.91 6.70
CA LEU A 83 2.58 17.53 5.48
C LEU A 83 1.54 18.60 5.05
N PRO A 84 1.32 18.81 3.73
CA PRO A 84 0.43 19.86 3.21
C PRO A 84 -1.04 19.52 3.49
N THR A 85 -1.49 19.89 4.68
CA THR A 85 -2.72 19.42 5.31
C THR A 85 -3.42 20.58 6.00
N PRO A 86 -4.76 20.78 5.85
CA PRO A 86 -5.49 21.90 6.46
C PRO A 86 -5.15 22.19 7.94
N ASP A 87 -4.94 23.46 8.27
CA ASP A 87 -4.20 23.89 9.46
C ASP A 87 -4.69 23.32 10.80
N PHE A 88 -3.76 22.71 11.53
CA PHE A 88 -3.95 22.18 12.88
C PHE A 88 -4.11 23.28 13.95
N GLU A 89 -3.52 24.47 13.75
CA GLU A 89 -3.50 25.52 14.79
C GLU A 89 -4.72 26.47 14.77
N LEU A 90 -5.57 26.43 13.72
CA LEU A 90 -6.71 27.35 13.59
C LEU A 90 -7.97 26.93 14.35
N HIS A 91 -8.05 25.69 14.85
CA HIS A 91 -9.25 25.13 15.49
C HIS A 91 -8.92 24.47 16.83
N ASN A 92 -9.65 24.85 17.89
CA ASN A 92 -9.44 24.31 19.23
C ASN A 92 -9.53 22.78 19.25
N ALA A 93 -8.51 22.13 19.81
CA ALA A 93 -8.26 20.68 19.83
C ALA A 93 -9.33 19.81 20.55
N THR A 94 -10.50 20.37 20.85
CA THR A 94 -11.63 19.72 21.52
C THR A 94 -12.92 19.68 20.69
N ALA A 95 -12.99 20.31 19.50
CA ALA A 95 -14.27 20.47 18.78
C ALA A 95 -14.21 20.71 17.25
N ALA A 96 -13.50 19.89 16.47
CA ALA A 96 -13.73 19.76 15.01
C ALA A 96 -13.20 18.40 14.45
N PRO A 97 -13.69 17.92 13.29
CA PRO A 97 -13.32 16.61 12.74
C PRO A 97 -12.12 16.69 11.78
N TRP A 98 -10.96 17.21 12.23
CA TRP A 98 -9.79 17.42 11.37
C TRP A 98 -9.27 16.10 10.77
N MET A 99 -9.40 15.98 9.45
CA MET A 99 -8.65 15.05 8.58
C MET A 99 -8.75 13.55 8.86
N ARG A 100 -9.89 13.08 9.35
CA ARG A 100 -10.26 11.66 9.25
C ARG A 100 -10.41 11.30 7.75
N TRP A 101 -11.60 11.49 7.18
CA TRP A 101 -11.88 11.29 5.75
C TRP A 101 -12.23 12.60 5.05
N ARG A 102 -12.00 12.67 3.73
CA ARG A 102 -12.16 13.89 2.90
C ARG A 102 -12.64 13.56 1.49
N ARG A 103 -13.32 14.53 0.86
CA ARG A 103 -13.71 14.50 -0.56
C ARG A 103 -12.95 15.57 -1.36
N PHE A 104 -12.56 15.24 -2.58
CA PHE A 104 -11.94 16.14 -3.56
C PHE A 104 -12.59 15.97 -4.94
N ASP A 105 -13.03 17.07 -5.56
CA ASP A 105 -13.74 17.05 -6.84
C ASP A 105 -12.88 17.68 -7.95
N PHE A 106 -12.42 16.84 -8.88
CA PHE A 106 -11.61 17.22 -10.04
C PHE A 106 -12.49 17.73 -11.19
N GLY A 107 -13.22 18.81 -10.92
CA GLY A 107 -14.25 19.34 -11.81
C GLY A 107 -15.35 18.31 -12.09
N GLN A 108 -15.61 18.04 -13.36
CA GLN A 108 -16.56 17.00 -13.79
C GLN A 108 -15.91 15.60 -13.97
N LEU A 109 -14.58 15.50 -13.88
CA LEU A 109 -13.87 14.25 -14.22
C LEU A 109 -13.98 13.20 -13.10
N ALA A 110 -13.64 13.55 -11.85
CA ALA A 110 -13.59 12.58 -10.78
C ALA A 110 -13.95 13.16 -9.42
N THR A 111 -14.64 12.37 -8.60
CA THR A 111 -14.67 12.48 -7.14
C THR A 111 -13.58 11.57 -6.59
N LEU A 112 -12.78 12.05 -5.64
CA LEU A 112 -11.89 11.23 -4.81
C LEU A 112 -12.35 11.29 -3.36
N LEU A 113 -12.66 10.14 -2.77
CA LEU A 113 -12.88 9.97 -1.33
C LEU A 113 -11.61 9.40 -0.71
N MET A 114 -10.97 10.15 0.19
CA MET A 114 -9.88 9.66 1.03
C MET A 114 -10.47 9.15 2.34
N LEU A 115 -10.24 7.88 2.69
CA LEU A 115 -10.79 7.23 3.89
C LEU A 115 -9.73 7.06 4.99
N GLU A 116 -10.19 6.92 6.23
CA GLU A 116 -9.37 6.65 7.42
C GLU A 116 -9.73 5.27 7.97
N THR A 117 -8.74 4.42 8.26
CA THR A 117 -8.96 3.01 8.62
C THR A 117 -8.16 2.53 9.84
N ARG A 118 -7.38 3.42 10.47
CA ARG A 118 -6.50 3.09 11.62
C ARG A 118 -7.05 3.65 12.93
N LEU A 119 -7.25 4.96 13.01
CA LEU A 119 -7.35 5.67 14.29
C LEU A 119 -8.75 6.07 14.73
N TRP A 120 -9.73 6.14 13.82
CA TRP A 120 -11.07 6.63 14.16
C TRP A 120 -11.96 5.59 14.83
N ALA A 121 -12.11 4.42 14.21
CA ALA A 121 -13.09 3.41 14.63
C ALA A 121 -12.55 1.98 14.58
N ARG A 122 -11.27 1.78 14.26
CA ARG A 122 -10.69 0.45 14.10
C ARG A 122 -10.75 -0.32 15.42
N THR A 123 -11.42 -1.47 15.42
CA THR A 123 -11.43 -2.39 16.57
C THR A 123 -10.17 -3.24 16.54
N SER A 124 -9.58 -3.50 17.72
CA SER A 124 -8.31 -4.23 17.84
C SER A 124 -8.24 -5.59 17.13
N GLN A 125 -7.02 -5.93 16.75
CA GLN A 125 -6.52 -7.21 16.25
C GLN A 125 -6.09 -8.14 17.40
N ALA A 126 -5.86 -7.63 18.62
CA ALA A 126 -5.13 -8.34 19.68
C ALA A 126 -5.72 -9.69 20.14
N GLU A 127 -7.02 -9.94 19.90
CA GLU A 127 -7.66 -11.26 20.17
C GLU A 127 -7.28 -12.34 19.14
N MET A 128 -6.81 -11.95 17.94
CA MET A 128 -6.43 -12.83 16.85
C MET A 128 -5.42 -12.15 15.92
N THR A 129 -4.16 -12.56 16.01
CA THR A 129 -3.06 -12.09 15.16
C THR A 129 -2.36 -13.25 14.45
N THR A 130 -1.47 -12.94 13.51
CA THR A 130 -0.56 -13.92 12.91
C THR A 130 0.18 -14.75 13.97
N ALA A 131 0.58 -14.11 15.08
CA ALA A 131 1.27 -14.77 16.19
C ALA A 131 0.36 -15.73 16.99
N THR A 132 -0.92 -15.40 17.22
CA THR A 132 -1.83 -16.35 17.89
C THR A 132 -2.15 -17.55 17.00
N VAL A 133 -2.31 -17.34 15.69
CA VAL A 133 -2.51 -18.45 14.72
C VAL A 133 -1.23 -19.29 14.55
N TYR A 134 -0.06 -18.66 14.55
CA TYR A 134 1.26 -19.32 14.61
C TYR A 134 1.37 -20.28 15.79
N HIS A 135 0.97 -19.85 17.00
CA HIS A 135 0.96 -20.72 18.18
C HIS A 135 -0.07 -21.85 18.09
N ASP A 136 -1.30 -21.54 17.65
CA ASP A 136 -2.36 -22.54 17.45
C ASP A 136 -1.97 -23.62 16.43
N ILE A 137 -1.21 -23.27 15.38
CA ILE A 137 -0.78 -24.19 14.31
C ILE A 137 0.49 -24.94 14.70
N LEU A 138 1.56 -24.25 15.14
CA LEU A 138 2.83 -24.93 15.43
C LEU A 138 2.75 -25.85 16.65
N GLY A 139 1.92 -25.53 17.64
CA GLY A 139 1.61 -26.45 18.74
C GLY A 139 0.99 -27.79 18.30
N LYS A 140 0.47 -27.86 17.06
CA LYS A 140 -0.02 -29.09 16.42
C LYS A 140 1.02 -29.68 15.45
N LEU A 141 1.86 -28.85 14.83
CA LEU A 141 2.92 -29.28 13.91
C LEU A 141 4.23 -29.70 14.59
N GLU A 142 4.47 -29.47 15.89
CA GLU A 142 5.70 -29.96 16.55
C GLU A 142 5.75 -31.50 16.74
N GLY A 143 4.69 -32.24 16.34
CA GLY A 143 4.75 -33.69 16.07
C GLY A 143 5.02 -34.09 14.60
N PHE A 144 5.00 -33.14 13.66
CA PHE A 144 4.85 -33.41 12.23
C PHE A 144 6.16 -33.66 11.47
N LEU A 145 7.33 -33.26 11.98
CA LEU A 145 8.62 -33.35 11.27
C LEU A 145 9.08 -34.78 10.89
N GLY A 146 8.39 -35.81 11.39
CA GLY A 146 8.56 -37.21 11.00
C GLY A 146 7.63 -37.71 9.87
N ILE A 147 6.53 -37.02 9.58
CA ILE A 147 5.46 -37.48 8.68
C ILE A 147 5.49 -36.69 7.36
N SER A 148 5.19 -37.36 6.25
CA SER A 148 5.12 -36.74 4.93
C SER A 148 3.82 -35.96 4.76
N PRO A 149 3.82 -34.75 4.15
CA PRO A 149 2.60 -34.02 3.83
C PRO A 149 1.65 -34.75 2.86
N TYR A 150 2.11 -35.83 2.20
CA TYR A 150 1.24 -36.74 1.45
C TYR A 150 0.40 -37.70 2.32
N ALA A 151 0.40 -37.55 3.65
CA ALA A 151 -0.35 -38.40 4.58
C ALA A 151 -1.76 -37.90 4.93
N TRP A 152 -2.16 -36.70 4.49
CA TRP A 152 -3.46 -36.08 4.81
C TRP A 152 -4.26 -35.94 3.52
N PRO A 153 -5.28 -36.79 3.31
CA PRO A 153 -6.63 -36.40 3.74
C PRO A 153 -7.24 -37.26 4.87
N GLY A 154 -8.12 -36.66 5.67
CA GLY A 154 -8.94 -37.30 6.72
C GLY A 154 -8.26 -37.47 8.09
N GLY A 155 -7.05 -36.94 8.28
CA GLY A 155 -6.25 -37.15 9.50
C GLY A 155 -6.70 -36.30 10.70
N GLU A 156 -6.33 -36.73 11.91
CA GLU A 156 -6.56 -36.01 13.18
C GLU A 156 -6.14 -34.53 13.12
N ILE A 157 -4.93 -34.30 12.62
CA ILE A 157 -4.31 -32.98 12.45
C ILE A 157 -4.98 -32.10 11.39
N GLU A 158 -5.63 -32.68 10.37
CA GLU A 158 -6.52 -31.92 9.47
C GLU A 158 -7.78 -31.46 10.21
N GLN A 159 -8.32 -32.28 11.11
CA GLN A 159 -9.45 -31.87 11.97
C GLN A 159 -9.02 -30.79 12.97
N GLU A 160 -7.78 -30.81 13.47
CA GLU A 160 -7.23 -29.72 14.29
C GLU A 160 -7.05 -28.41 13.50
N LEU A 161 -6.49 -28.47 12.29
CA LEU A 161 -6.32 -27.29 11.43
C LEU A 161 -7.67 -26.74 10.93
N ALA A 162 -8.68 -27.60 10.72
CA ALA A 162 -10.06 -27.18 10.48
C ALA A 162 -10.69 -26.46 11.69
N LYS A 163 -10.34 -26.83 12.93
CA LYS A 163 -10.76 -26.08 14.14
C LYS A 163 -10.08 -24.71 14.21
N VAL A 164 -8.79 -24.62 13.88
CA VAL A 164 -8.06 -23.33 13.79
C VAL A 164 -8.71 -22.44 12.71
N ARG A 165 -8.98 -22.99 11.52
CA ARG A 165 -9.74 -22.29 10.48
C ARG A 165 -11.07 -21.77 11.01
N SER A 166 -11.87 -22.64 11.64
CA SER A 166 -13.20 -22.26 12.15
C SER A 166 -13.13 -21.13 13.18
N LYS A 167 -12.11 -21.13 14.05
CA LYS A 167 -11.83 -20.07 15.03
C LYS A 167 -11.48 -18.75 14.34
N VAL A 168 -10.63 -18.80 13.31
CA VAL A 168 -10.20 -17.64 12.50
C VAL A 168 -11.34 -17.04 11.66
N GLU A 169 -12.14 -17.89 11.01
CA GLU A 169 -13.34 -17.48 10.26
C GLU A 169 -14.36 -16.82 11.19
N ALA A 170 -14.65 -17.43 12.35
CA ALA A 170 -15.57 -16.88 13.34
C ALA A 170 -15.11 -15.49 13.84
N HIS A 171 -13.80 -15.28 14.03
CA HIS A 171 -13.26 -13.98 14.48
C HIS A 171 -13.40 -12.89 13.41
N ARG A 172 -12.98 -13.11 12.16
CA ARG A 172 -13.05 -12.07 11.11
C ARG A 172 -14.48 -11.67 10.74
N ASN A 173 -15.44 -12.58 10.94
CA ASN A 173 -16.86 -12.38 10.68
C ASN A 173 -17.63 -11.81 11.90
N LEU A 174 -16.95 -11.45 13.00
CA LEU A 174 -17.60 -10.84 14.16
C LEU A 174 -18.31 -9.53 13.76
N PRO A 175 -19.63 -9.42 13.92
CA PRO A 175 -20.41 -8.29 13.40
C PRO A 175 -20.06 -6.95 14.07
N GLN A 176 -19.38 -6.97 15.22
CA GLN A 176 -18.87 -5.80 15.93
C GLN A 176 -17.48 -5.32 15.49
N LYS A 177 -16.70 -6.07 14.68
CA LYS A 177 -15.42 -5.55 14.15
C LYS A 177 -15.65 -4.38 13.18
N ARG A 178 -14.75 -3.40 13.20
CA ARG A 178 -14.81 -2.15 12.42
C ARG A 178 -13.40 -1.74 11.97
N MET A 179 -13.29 -1.14 10.79
CA MET A 179 -12.18 -0.34 10.27
C MET A 179 -12.64 1.13 10.16
N LEU A 180 -13.71 1.36 9.39
CA LEU A 180 -14.27 2.68 9.08
C LEU A 180 -15.20 3.22 10.16
N GLY A 181 -16.06 2.36 10.72
CA GLY A 181 -17.13 2.76 11.63
C GLY A 181 -18.39 3.28 10.91
N GLU A 182 -19.53 3.28 11.63
CA GLU A 182 -20.84 3.62 11.07
C GLU A 182 -20.96 5.08 10.59
N GLU A 183 -20.23 6.01 11.22
CA GLU A 183 -20.19 7.42 10.82
C GLU A 183 -19.57 7.56 9.42
N GLN A 184 -18.40 6.97 9.22
CA GLN A 184 -17.69 7.02 7.95
C GLN A 184 -18.41 6.21 6.87
N LEU A 185 -18.92 5.01 7.18
CA LEU A 185 -19.76 4.23 6.25
C LEU A 185 -21.01 5.01 5.80
N SER A 186 -21.61 5.80 6.68
CA SER A 186 -22.76 6.63 6.33
C SER A 186 -22.36 7.86 5.53
N TRP A 187 -21.23 8.50 5.83
CA TRP A 187 -20.66 9.55 5.00
C TRP A 187 -20.29 9.05 3.59
N ILE A 188 -19.65 7.88 3.45
CA ILE A 188 -19.35 7.30 2.12
C ILE A 188 -20.64 7.05 1.35
N ARG A 189 -21.70 6.55 2.00
CA ARG A 189 -23.03 6.35 1.39
C ARG A 189 -23.61 7.66 0.85
N GLU A 190 -23.57 8.72 1.65
CA GLU A 190 -23.98 10.07 1.22
C GLU A 190 -23.12 10.57 0.05
N GLN A 191 -21.81 10.35 0.06
CA GLN A 191 -20.92 10.81 -1.01
C GLN A 191 -21.08 10.01 -2.31
N VAL A 192 -21.33 8.71 -2.23
CA VAL A 192 -21.75 7.85 -3.36
C VAL A 192 -23.08 8.37 -3.93
N GLU A 193 -24.03 8.73 -3.08
CA GLU A 193 -25.33 9.31 -3.46
C GLU A 193 -25.24 10.79 -3.91
N GLN A 194 -24.05 11.42 -3.83
CA GLN A 194 -23.73 12.79 -4.27
C GLN A 194 -22.63 12.84 -5.36
N ALA A 195 -22.26 11.70 -5.97
CA ALA A 195 -21.22 11.64 -7.00
C ALA A 195 -21.80 11.86 -8.42
N GLU A 196 -21.70 13.10 -8.91
CA GLU A 196 -22.16 13.49 -10.26
C GLU A 196 -21.08 13.39 -11.35
N GLN A 197 -19.81 13.41 -10.94
CA GLN A 197 -18.62 13.27 -11.78
C GLN A 197 -18.59 11.97 -12.60
N GLN A 198 -17.72 11.92 -13.61
CA GLN A 198 -17.54 10.76 -14.49
C GLN A 198 -16.92 9.54 -13.76
N TRP A 199 -16.10 9.77 -12.74
CA TRP A 199 -15.49 8.70 -11.94
C TRP A 199 -15.70 8.91 -10.43
N LEU A 200 -15.80 7.80 -9.69
CA LEU A 200 -15.62 7.77 -8.24
C LEU A 200 -14.36 6.98 -7.92
N LEU A 201 -13.42 7.65 -7.24
CA LEU A 201 -12.16 7.10 -6.77
C LEU A 201 -12.21 7.02 -5.24
N VAL A 202 -11.59 5.99 -4.67
CA VAL A 202 -11.47 5.81 -3.21
C VAL A 202 -10.02 5.52 -2.87
N GLY A 203 -9.35 6.47 -2.21
CA GLY A 203 -7.99 6.28 -1.70
C GLY A 203 -8.03 5.92 -0.22
N GLN A 204 -7.42 4.80 0.15
CA GLN A 204 -7.34 4.33 1.53
C GLN A 204 -6.07 3.49 1.73
N PRO A 205 -5.68 3.13 2.96
CA PRO A 205 -4.36 2.55 3.20
C PRO A 205 -4.20 1.06 2.89
N GLN A 206 -5.11 0.17 3.34
CA GLN A 206 -4.87 -1.29 3.30
C GLN A 206 -5.54 -2.03 2.15
N VAL A 207 -5.02 -3.20 1.80
CA VAL A 207 -5.59 -4.08 0.77
C VAL A 207 -7.06 -4.44 1.08
N VAL A 208 -7.98 -4.10 0.16
CA VAL A 208 -9.42 -4.38 0.31
C VAL A 208 -9.81 -5.74 -0.29
N GLN A 209 -8.99 -6.28 -1.19
CA GLN A 209 -9.08 -7.67 -1.66
C GLN A 209 -8.84 -8.66 -0.50
N GLU A 210 -9.68 -9.69 -0.40
CA GLU A 210 -9.48 -10.79 0.57
C GLU A 210 -8.53 -11.83 -0.04
N LEU A 211 -7.24 -11.52 0.02
CA LEU A 211 -6.18 -12.35 -0.55
C LEU A 211 -5.93 -13.58 0.32
N MET A 212 -6.28 -14.76 -0.18
CA MET A 212 -6.00 -16.07 0.43
C MET A 212 -4.50 -16.39 0.39
N THR A 213 -3.96 -16.86 1.51
CA THR A 213 -2.57 -17.35 1.62
C THR A 213 -2.33 -18.51 0.63
N PRO A 214 -1.24 -18.53 -0.16
CA PRO A 214 -1.05 -19.55 -1.20
C PRO A 214 -0.81 -20.97 -0.66
N ASN A 215 -1.42 -21.97 -1.29
CA ASN A 215 -1.04 -23.38 -1.10
C ASN A 215 0.29 -23.67 -1.81
N PHE A 216 1.40 -23.20 -1.22
CA PHE A 216 2.75 -23.38 -1.76
C PHE A 216 3.11 -24.86 -1.96
N PHE A 217 2.55 -25.78 -1.17
CA PHE A 217 2.77 -27.22 -1.35
C PHE A 217 2.15 -27.76 -2.64
N GLN A 218 0.93 -27.30 -2.99
CA GLN A 218 0.29 -27.61 -4.26
C GLN A 218 1.03 -26.94 -5.43
N ALA A 219 1.34 -25.64 -5.34
CA ALA A 219 2.07 -24.91 -6.39
C ALA A 219 3.44 -25.54 -6.70
N ILE A 220 4.18 -25.95 -5.66
CA ILE A 220 5.39 -26.79 -5.77
C ILE A 220 5.05 -28.09 -6.53
N THR A 221 4.08 -28.86 -6.05
CA THR A 221 3.73 -30.20 -6.57
C THR A 221 3.20 -30.18 -8.00
N GLU A 222 2.59 -29.09 -8.45
CA GLU A 222 2.12 -28.93 -9.82
C GLU A 222 3.24 -28.53 -10.78
N LYS A 223 4.16 -27.62 -10.41
CA LYS A 223 5.39 -27.41 -11.21
C LYS A 223 6.22 -28.71 -11.34
N LYS A 224 6.15 -29.66 -10.37
CA LYS A 224 6.81 -30.99 -10.51
C LYS A 224 6.31 -31.82 -11.70
N LYS A 225 5.12 -31.56 -12.23
CA LYS A 225 4.53 -32.34 -13.34
C LYS A 225 4.98 -31.86 -14.72
N GLY A 226 5.53 -30.64 -14.82
CA GLY A 226 5.91 -30.02 -16.10
C GLY A 226 7.42 -30.06 -16.40
N ASP A 227 8.27 -30.02 -15.38
CA ASP A 227 9.74 -30.08 -15.53
C ASP A 227 10.36 -30.87 -14.36
N ALA A 228 11.22 -31.83 -14.70
CA ALA A 228 11.90 -32.71 -13.74
C ALA A 228 13.01 -32.03 -12.94
N ASP A 229 13.70 -31.03 -13.49
CA ASP A 229 14.74 -30.31 -12.75
C ASP A 229 14.11 -29.27 -11.81
N THR A 230 13.08 -28.54 -12.23
CA THR A 230 12.18 -27.79 -11.34
C THR A 230 11.54 -28.69 -10.27
N ALA A 231 11.14 -29.93 -10.61
CA ALA A 231 10.58 -30.87 -9.64
C ALA A 231 11.56 -31.23 -8.52
N LYS A 232 12.82 -31.46 -8.91
CA LYS A 232 13.95 -31.80 -8.03
C LYS A 232 14.36 -30.60 -7.19
N TYR A 233 14.45 -29.41 -7.79
CA TYR A 233 14.68 -28.13 -7.13
C TYR A 233 13.68 -27.91 -5.99
N TRP A 234 12.37 -27.92 -6.27
CA TRP A 234 11.37 -27.65 -5.23
C TRP A 234 11.24 -28.75 -4.18
N SER A 235 11.54 -30.00 -4.54
CA SER A 235 11.63 -31.09 -3.56
C SER A 235 12.82 -30.88 -2.61
N ALA A 236 13.95 -30.35 -3.10
CA ALA A 236 15.10 -30.00 -2.28
C ALA A 236 14.82 -28.76 -1.41
N VAL A 237 14.21 -27.69 -1.93
CA VAL A 237 13.83 -26.51 -1.14
C VAL A 237 12.88 -26.92 0.01
N LEU A 238 11.81 -27.67 -0.29
CA LEU A 238 10.87 -28.12 0.74
C LEU A 238 11.55 -28.97 1.81
N HIS A 239 12.44 -29.91 1.43
CA HIS A 239 13.22 -30.69 2.39
C HIS A 239 14.15 -29.82 3.25
N ASN A 240 14.90 -28.92 2.60
CA ASN A 240 15.93 -28.12 3.22
C ASN A 240 15.36 -27.07 4.19
N VAL A 241 14.31 -26.34 3.80
CA VAL A 241 13.69 -25.36 4.71
C VAL A 241 13.03 -26.09 5.87
N THR A 242 12.21 -27.12 5.63
CA THR A 242 11.44 -27.77 6.71
C THR A 242 12.29 -28.59 7.69
N LYS A 243 13.34 -29.30 7.24
CA LYS A 243 14.14 -30.18 8.12
C LYS A 243 15.50 -29.61 8.55
N LEU A 244 16.13 -28.75 7.75
CA LEU A 244 17.57 -28.46 7.92
C LEU A 244 17.92 -26.97 8.08
N GLY A 245 17.02 -26.04 7.74
CA GLY A 245 17.25 -24.60 7.92
C GLY A 245 18.26 -24.00 6.95
N PHE A 246 18.18 -24.34 5.65
CA PHE A 246 18.96 -23.68 4.59
C PHE A 246 18.14 -22.66 3.81
N THR A 247 18.84 -21.75 3.11
CA THR A 247 18.30 -20.54 2.47
C THR A 247 18.26 -20.65 0.93
N TYR A 248 17.73 -19.62 0.27
CA TYR A 248 17.89 -19.40 -1.18
C TYR A 248 19.34 -19.10 -1.59
N GLN A 249 20.06 -18.38 -0.74
CA GLN A 249 21.41 -17.92 -1.05
C GLN A 249 22.40 -19.08 -0.95
N ASP A 250 22.20 -20.02 -0.03
CA ASP A 250 22.86 -21.35 -0.04
C ASP A 250 22.61 -22.12 -1.34
N PHE A 251 21.45 -21.91 -1.97
CA PHE A 251 21.03 -22.56 -3.22
C PHE A 251 21.66 -21.91 -4.47
N GLN A 252 21.81 -20.58 -4.48
CA GLN A 252 22.32 -19.80 -5.62
C GLN A 252 23.83 -19.54 -5.56
N ALA A 253 24.38 -19.10 -4.41
CA ALA A 253 25.79 -18.72 -4.28
C ALA A 253 26.29 -18.74 -2.83
N LYS A 254 27.32 -19.55 -2.55
CA LYS A 254 27.93 -19.78 -1.21
C LYS A 254 28.46 -18.51 -0.50
N LYS A 255 27.59 -17.67 0.09
CA LYS A 255 27.96 -16.58 1.02
C LYS A 255 26.88 -16.32 2.09
N ASN A 256 27.12 -16.87 3.28
CA ASN A 256 26.69 -16.36 4.59
C ASN A 256 25.33 -15.64 4.70
N PHE A 257 24.24 -16.36 4.43
CA PHE A 257 22.95 -16.11 5.05
C PHE A 257 22.51 -17.41 5.75
N THR A 258 21.65 -17.35 6.77
CA THR A 258 21.32 -18.53 7.58
C THR A 258 19.86 -18.47 8.00
N THR A 259 19.08 -19.49 7.63
CA THR A 259 17.65 -19.55 7.97
C THR A 259 17.51 -19.68 9.48
N THR A 260 16.84 -18.72 10.09
CA THR A 260 16.57 -18.76 11.53
C THR A 260 15.47 -19.79 11.85
N ARG A 261 15.29 -20.16 13.14
CA ARG A 261 14.17 -21.03 13.55
C ARG A 261 12.84 -20.38 13.19
N GLU A 262 12.80 -19.05 13.29
CA GLU A 262 11.66 -18.17 13.06
C GLU A 262 11.28 -18.18 11.58
N MET A 263 12.23 -18.02 10.65
CA MET A 263 11.99 -18.14 9.21
C MET A 263 11.41 -19.51 8.82
N ARG A 264 12.01 -20.60 9.31
CA ARG A 264 11.49 -21.96 9.07
C ARG A 264 10.06 -22.10 9.60
N ASN A 265 9.83 -21.64 10.82
CA ASN A 265 8.54 -21.74 11.49
C ASN A 265 7.46 -20.90 10.77
N SER A 266 7.82 -19.71 10.25
CA SER A 266 6.93 -18.91 9.40
C SER A 266 6.58 -19.63 8.10
N PHE A 267 7.54 -20.31 7.46
CA PHE A 267 7.25 -21.09 6.27
C PHE A 267 6.35 -22.32 6.54
N LEU A 268 6.52 -22.96 7.71
CA LEU A 268 5.60 -24.03 8.15
C LEU A 268 4.19 -23.51 8.41
N LEU A 269 4.06 -22.28 8.92
CA LEU A 269 2.78 -21.57 9.03
C LEU A 269 2.16 -21.31 7.66
N ASP A 270 2.90 -20.68 6.73
CA ASP A 270 2.42 -20.39 5.37
C ASP A 270 1.94 -21.65 4.64
N LEU A 271 2.70 -22.75 4.73
CA LEU A 271 2.34 -24.05 4.14
C LEU A 271 1.03 -24.60 4.70
N ALA A 272 0.84 -24.58 6.02
CA ALA A 272 -0.37 -25.08 6.65
C ALA A 272 -1.58 -24.15 6.40
N ALA A 273 -1.37 -22.84 6.47
CA ALA A 273 -2.40 -21.85 6.24
C ALA A 273 -2.95 -21.94 4.81
N GLY A 274 -2.08 -21.98 3.81
CA GLY A 274 -2.48 -22.15 2.41
C GLY A 274 -3.08 -23.52 2.10
N ALA A 275 -2.57 -24.60 2.70
CA ALA A 275 -3.12 -25.95 2.48
C ALA A 275 -4.54 -26.13 3.04
N PHE A 276 -4.90 -25.44 4.14
CA PHE A 276 -6.21 -25.58 4.79
C PHE A 276 -7.15 -24.39 4.60
N GLY A 277 -6.70 -23.30 3.98
CA GLY A 277 -7.48 -22.08 3.75
C GLY A 277 -7.69 -21.26 5.03
N ILE A 278 -6.64 -21.12 5.83
CA ILE A 278 -6.62 -20.30 7.05
C ILE A 278 -6.02 -18.94 6.68
N GLN A 279 -6.71 -17.84 6.99
CA GLN A 279 -6.13 -16.51 6.80
C GLN A 279 -5.15 -16.15 7.91
N LEU A 280 -4.11 -15.39 7.51
CA LEU A 280 -3.04 -14.92 8.39
C LEU A 280 -3.01 -13.40 8.54
N ASN A 281 -3.54 -12.63 7.57
CA ASN A 281 -3.62 -11.18 7.70
C ASN A 281 -4.89 -10.77 8.46
N PHE A 282 -4.70 -10.23 9.67
CA PHE A 282 -5.75 -9.70 10.54
C PHE A 282 -5.77 -8.17 10.61
N ASP A 283 -4.84 -7.52 9.90
CA ASP A 283 -4.69 -6.08 9.86
C ASP A 283 -5.41 -5.49 8.63
N SER A 284 -5.17 -6.04 7.43
CA SER A 284 -5.94 -5.66 6.24
C SER A 284 -7.43 -6.02 6.37
N TRP A 285 -8.24 -5.59 5.40
CA TRP A 285 -9.69 -5.85 5.38
C TRP A 285 -10.08 -7.34 5.48
N THR A 286 -9.16 -8.26 5.19
CA THR A 286 -9.25 -9.71 5.48
C THR A 286 -9.55 -10.00 6.95
N GLY A 287 -9.05 -9.20 7.89
CA GLY A 287 -9.36 -9.33 9.32
C GLY A 287 -10.79 -8.88 9.71
N TYR A 288 -11.49 -8.20 8.81
CA TYR A 288 -12.68 -7.38 9.10
C TYR A 288 -13.85 -7.64 8.15
N VAL A 289 -14.02 -8.90 7.69
CA VAL A 289 -14.96 -9.30 6.64
C VAL A 289 -16.38 -8.76 6.84
N ALA A 290 -16.90 -8.77 8.08
CA ALA A 290 -18.24 -8.27 8.37
C ALA A 290 -18.43 -6.77 8.04
N GLU A 291 -17.38 -5.94 8.12
CA GLU A 291 -17.43 -4.55 7.64
C GLU A 291 -17.00 -4.42 6.18
N ARG A 292 -16.02 -5.21 5.73
CA ARG A 292 -15.61 -5.31 4.31
C ARG A 292 -16.83 -5.49 3.40
N GLN A 293 -17.74 -6.39 3.75
CA GLN A 293 -19.01 -6.59 3.07
C GLN A 293 -19.91 -5.34 3.07
N ARG A 294 -20.04 -4.65 4.21
CA ARG A 294 -20.82 -3.40 4.32
C ARG A 294 -20.23 -2.26 3.47
N PHE A 295 -18.90 -2.18 3.39
CA PHE A 295 -18.20 -1.21 2.54
C PHE A 295 -18.42 -1.51 1.05
N ILE A 296 -18.21 -2.76 0.63
CA ILE A 296 -18.49 -3.23 -0.74
C ILE A 296 -19.95 -2.99 -1.14
N GLU A 297 -20.90 -3.18 -0.22
CA GLU A 297 -22.34 -2.91 -0.45
C GLU A 297 -22.72 -1.42 -0.41
N VAL A 298 -21.86 -0.56 0.16
CA VAL A 298 -21.99 0.90 -0.02
C VAL A 298 -21.43 1.33 -1.38
N LEU A 299 -20.36 0.70 -1.87
CA LEU A 299 -19.80 0.94 -3.20
C LEU A 299 -20.72 0.45 -4.34
N SER A 300 -21.40 -0.68 -4.18
CA SER A 300 -22.30 -1.24 -5.21
C SER A 300 -23.48 -0.31 -5.56
N ARG A 301 -23.97 0.49 -4.60
CA ARG A 301 -25.02 1.52 -4.81
C ARG A 301 -24.63 2.57 -5.85
N ALA A 302 -23.34 2.85 -5.99
CA ALA A 302 -22.82 3.76 -7.00
C ALA A 302 -23.22 3.31 -8.41
N GLN A 303 -23.11 2.01 -8.68
CA GLN A 303 -23.48 1.38 -9.95
C GLN A 303 -25.00 1.42 -10.17
N GLU A 304 -25.77 1.05 -9.14
CA GLU A 304 -27.23 0.92 -9.23
C GLU A 304 -27.93 2.25 -9.55
N ARG A 305 -27.38 3.38 -9.06
CA ARG A 305 -27.95 4.74 -9.25
C ARG A 305 -28.08 5.17 -10.71
N ARG A 306 -27.11 4.86 -11.59
CA ARG A 306 -27.11 5.35 -12.99
C ARG A 306 -27.90 4.46 -13.96
N GLY A 307 -28.52 3.40 -13.47
CA GLY A 307 -29.33 2.47 -14.27
C GLY A 307 -28.49 1.49 -15.09
N PRO A 308 -29.14 0.51 -15.76
CA PRO A 308 -28.47 -0.64 -16.35
C PRO A 308 -27.67 -0.35 -17.63
N THR A 309 -27.66 0.90 -18.12
CA THR A 309 -27.04 1.27 -19.40
C THR A 309 -25.59 1.73 -19.28
N VAL A 310 -25.17 2.32 -18.14
CA VAL A 310 -23.77 2.68 -17.87
C VAL A 310 -23.45 2.51 -16.37
N PRO A 311 -22.97 1.33 -15.94
CA PRO A 311 -22.54 1.09 -14.56
C PRO A 311 -21.46 2.06 -14.09
N PHE A 312 -21.76 2.84 -13.05
CA PHE A 312 -20.79 3.76 -12.44
C PHE A 312 -19.95 2.99 -11.40
N VAL A 313 -18.85 2.40 -11.87
CA VAL A 313 -17.96 1.53 -11.09
C VAL A 313 -16.94 2.36 -10.30
N PRO A 314 -16.91 2.29 -8.96
CA PRO A 314 -15.85 2.90 -8.16
C PRO A 314 -14.50 2.21 -8.38
N ILE A 315 -13.42 2.97 -8.30
CA ILE A 315 -12.05 2.44 -8.32
C ILE A 315 -11.42 2.72 -6.96
N VAL A 316 -10.91 1.67 -6.32
CA VAL A 316 -10.26 1.71 -5.02
C VAL A 316 -8.75 1.62 -5.21
N TYR A 317 -8.02 2.33 -4.34
CA TYR A 317 -6.57 2.28 -4.23
C TYR A 317 -6.16 1.92 -2.80
N GLY A 318 -5.13 1.09 -2.68
CA GLY A 318 -4.53 0.67 -1.42
C GLY A 318 -2.99 0.60 -1.49
N GLY A 319 -2.40 0.15 -0.39
CA GLY A 319 -0.95 0.02 -0.17
C GLY A 319 -0.69 -1.01 0.93
N ASP A 320 -0.19 -0.56 2.09
CA ASP A 320 0.08 -1.35 3.32
C ASP A 320 1.03 -2.53 3.09
N SER A 321 0.52 -3.61 2.49
CA SER A 321 1.14 -4.92 2.26
C SER A 321 2.48 -4.96 1.52
N HIS A 322 3.02 -3.82 1.09
CA HIS A 322 4.24 -3.64 0.28
C HIS A 322 4.27 -4.36 -1.08
N ASN A 323 3.22 -5.08 -1.48
CA ASN A 323 3.14 -5.82 -2.74
C ASN A 323 2.09 -5.16 -3.65
N ALA A 324 2.18 -5.37 -4.96
CA ALA A 324 1.23 -4.81 -5.92
C ALA A 324 0.14 -5.83 -6.26
N TRP A 325 -1.13 -5.40 -6.24
CA TRP A 325 -2.29 -6.27 -6.49
C TRP A 325 -3.31 -5.56 -7.38
N ALA A 326 -3.93 -6.26 -8.32
CA ALA A 326 -5.02 -5.72 -9.13
C ALA A 326 -6.16 -6.73 -9.28
N GLY A 327 -7.39 -6.37 -8.89
CA GLY A 327 -8.52 -7.29 -8.94
C GLY A 327 -9.90 -6.66 -8.64
N PRO A 328 -10.99 -7.43 -8.78
CA PRO A 328 -12.35 -6.96 -8.54
C PRO A 328 -12.78 -7.12 -7.07
N LEU A 329 -13.44 -6.11 -6.51
CA LEU A 329 -14.20 -6.24 -5.26
C LEU A 329 -15.61 -6.72 -5.59
N LYS A 330 -15.95 -7.94 -5.16
CA LYS A 330 -17.25 -8.58 -5.43
C LYS A 330 -18.17 -8.57 -4.20
N ARG A 331 -19.48 -8.44 -4.46
CA ARG A 331 -20.57 -8.73 -3.51
C ARG A 331 -20.68 -10.25 -3.30
N GLU A 332 -21.45 -10.67 -2.29
CA GLU A 332 -21.76 -12.08 -2.03
C GLU A 332 -22.46 -12.78 -3.21
N ASP A 333 -23.19 -12.03 -4.05
CA ASP A 333 -23.83 -12.56 -5.27
C ASP A 333 -22.88 -12.70 -6.48
N GLY A 334 -21.59 -12.46 -6.27
CA GLY A 334 -20.54 -12.57 -7.28
C GLY A 334 -20.41 -11.38 -8.23
N LYS A 335 -21.29 -10.38 -8.16
CA LYS A 335 -21.17 -9.16 -8.98
C LYS A 335 -20.03 -8.29 -8.48
N VAL A 336 -19.24 -7.77 -9.42
CA VAL A 336 -18.18 -6.78 -9.14
C VAL A 336 -18.82 -5.45 -8.75
N ALA A 337 -18.62 -5.00 -7.52
CA ALA A 337 -19.07 -3.70 -7.01
C ALA A 337 -18.08 -2.56 -7.34
N ALA A 338 -16.78 -2.86 -7.31
CA ALA A 338 -15.68 -1.94 -7.57
C ALA A 338 -14.46 -2.71 -8.09
N VAL A 339 -13.44 -2.00 -8.58
CA VAL A 339 -12.13 -2.58 -8.90
C VAL A 339 -11.04 -1.96 -8.01
N ASP A 340 -10.07 -2.77 -7.61
CA ASP A 340 -9.04 -2.45 -6.61
C ASP A 340 -7.65 -2.51 -7.24
N PHE A 341 -6.81 -1.52 -6.91
CA PHE A 341 -5.42 -1.43 -7.36
C PHE A 341 -4.53 -1.01 -6.19
N ASP A 342 -3.85 -1.98 -5.61
CA ASP A 342 -2.94 -1.81 -4.49
C ASP A 342 -1.52 -1.53 -4.99
N GLY A 343 -0.91 -0.46 -4.49
CA GLY A 343 0.44 -0.05 -4.86
C GLY A 343 1.54 -0.80 -4.10
N MET A 344 2.57 -1.22 -4.82
CA MET A 344 3.86 -1.58 -4.22
C MET A 344 4.42 -0.44 -3.34
N SER A 345 5.16 -0.78 -2.30
CA SER A 345 5.89 0.18 -1.49
C SER A 345 7.00 0.89 -2.29
N VAL A 346 7.35 2.11 -1.84
CA VAL A 346 8.46 2.89 -2.42
C VAL A 346 9.81 2.24 -2.14
N THR A 347 10.03 1.73 -0.92
CA THR A 347 11.30 1.11 -0.48
C THR A 347 11.13 -0.06 0.48
N SER A 348 10.05 -0.11 1.28
CA SER A 348 9.85 -1.12 2.32
C SER A 348 9.77 -2.54 1.73
N PRO A 349 10.42 -3.56 2.31
CA PRO A 349 10.45 -4.90 1.74
C PRO A 349 9.07 -5.58 1.73
N GLY A 350 8.76 -6.29 0.64
CA GLY A 350 7.54 -7.10 0.48
C GLY A 350 7.76 -8.58 0.76
N ALA A 351 6.99 -9.44 0.07
CA ALA A 351 7.06 -10.89 0.26
C ALA A 351 8.44 -11.48 -0.06
N GLU A 352 9.22 -10.83 -0.91
CA GLU A 352 10.59 -11.21 -1.26
C GLU A 352 11.55 -11.30 -0.05
N HIS A 353 11.25 -10.55 1.02
CA HIS A 353 12.05 -10.56 2.25
C HIS A 353 11.58 -11.61 3.25
N ALA A 354 10.27 -11.88 3.32
CA ALA A 354 9.70 -12.90 4.20
C ALA A 354 9.98 -14.32 3.67
N ARG A 355 9.92 -14.51 2.35
CA ARG A 355 10.15 -15.79 1.66
C ARG A 355 11.23 -15.67 0.57
N PRO A 356 12.49 -15.34 0.92
CA PRO A 356 13.56 -15.10 -0.04
C PRO A 356 13.96 -16.33 -0.88
N PHE A 357 13.39 -17.50 -0.58
CA PHE A 357 13.57 -18.78 -1.27
C PHE A 357 12.54 -19.08 -2.36
N PHE A 358 11.57 -18.19 -2.57
CA PHE A 358 10.73 -18.20 -3.77
C PHE A 358 11.22 -17.17 -4.79
N PRO A 359 11.54 -17.58 -6.03
CA PRO A 359 11.63 -16.66 -7.15
C PRO A 359 10.32 -15.84 -7.27
N PRO A 360 10.38 -14.52 -7.54
CA PRO A 360 9.19 -13.68 -7.61
C PRO A 360 8.11 -14.14 -8.60
N ASP A 361 8.49 -14.76 -9.73
CA ASP A 361 7.54 -15.34 -10.69
C ASP A 361 6.74 -16.50 -10.08
N PHE A 362 7.36 -17.27 -9.20
CA PHE A 362 6.73 -18.39 -8.51
C PHE A 362 5.85 -17.91 -7.36
N GLU A 363 6.32 -16.95 -6.56
CA GLU A 363 5.53 -16.34 -5.48
C GLU A 363 4.26 -15.69 -6.06
N ALA A 364 4.39 -14.79 -7.05
CA ALA A 364 3.25 -14.13 -7.68
C ALA A 364 2.28 -15.12 -8.36
N ALA A 365 2.79 -16.16 -9.03
CA ALA A 365 1.95 -17.21 -9.61
C ALA A 365 1.19 -18.03 -8.54
N ALA A 366 1.79 -18.25 -7.36
CA ALA A 366 1.12 -18.93 -6.25
C ALA A 366 -0.01 -18.08 -5.65
N TRP A 367 0.19 -16.75 -5.52
CA TRP A 367 -0.87 -15.82 -5.13
C TRP A 367 -2.03 -15.78 -6.14
N HIS A 368 -1.74 -15.72 -7.44
CA HIS A 368 -2.77 -15.78 -8.48
C HIS A 368 -3.51 -17.13 -8.50
N ALA A 369 -2.82 -18.25 -8.25
CA ALA A 369 -3.44 -19.57 -8.19
C ALA A 369 -4.39 -19.74 -6.98
N ALA A 370 -4.08 -19.12 -5.84
CA ALA A 370 -4.93 -19.11 -4.66
C ALA A 370 -6.09 -18.09 -4.74
N ASN A 371 -5.94 -17.07 -5.58
CA ASN A 371 -6.88 -15.95 -5.72
C ASN A 371 -7.32 -15.84 -7.19
N PRO A 372 -8.25 -16.68 -7.66
CA PRO A 372 -8.58 -16.78 -9.10
C PRO A 372 -9.24 -15.53 -9.70
N ASP A 373 -9.67 -14.58 -8.87
CA ASP A 373 -10.19 -13.27 -9.29
C ASP A 373 -9.09 -12.18 -9.39
N LEU A 374 -7.91 -12.43 -8.81
CA LEU A 374 -6.76 -11.53 -8.91
C LEU A 374 -6.28 -11.49 -10.37
N VAL A 375 -6.32 -10.31 -10.98
CA VAL A 375 -5.98 -10.11 -12.40
C VAL A 375 -4.47 -10.02 -12.58
N TRP A 376 -3.75 -9.51 -11.58
CA TRP A 376 -2.28 -9.45 -11.58
C TRP A 376 -1.71 -9.23 -10.17
N ALA A 377 -0.44 -9.60 -9.99
CA ALA A 377 0.35 -9.31 -8.80
C ALA A 377 1.85 -9.13 -9.13
N ASP A 378 2.55 -8.29 -8.37
CA ASP A 378 4.00 -8.39 -8.17
C ASP A 378 4.30 -8.40 -6.66
N THR A 379 5.20 -9.31 -6.26
CA THR A 379 5.50 -9.64 -4.86
C THR A 379 6.96 -9.38 -4.48
N SER A 380 7.64 -8.49 -5.23
CA SER A 380 9.09 -8.28 -5.15
C SER A 380 9.61 -6.88 -5.48
N LYS A 381 8.94 -6.15 -6.37
CA LYS A 381 9.43 -4.89 -6.94
C LYS A 381 8.95 -3.70 -6.12
N ARG A 382 9.89 -2.81 -5.78
CA ARG A 382 9.64 -1.52 -5.13
C ARG A 382 9.44 -0.43 -6.19
N GLY A 383 8.68 0.62 -5.88
CA GLY A 383 8.41 1.70 -6.83
C GLY A 383 7.11 2.47 -6.56
N LEU A 384 6.28 2.64 -7.59
CA LEU A 384 5.03 3.41 -7.52
C LEU A 384 4.00 2.97 -8.56
N MET A 385 2.75 3.38 -8.36
CA MET A 385 1.68 3.30 -9.35
C MET A 385 1.44 4.66 -10.00
N LEU A 386 1.31 4.71 -11.33
CA LEU A 386 0.85 5.88 -12.07
C LEU A 386 -0.60 5.66 -12.53
N VAL A 387 -1.45 6.66 -12.34
CA VAL A 387 -2.85 6.63 -12.79
C VAL A 387 -3.09 7.77 -13.77
N HIS A 388 -3.36 7.41 -15.03
CA HIS A 388 -3.76 8.34 -16.08
C HIS A 388 -5.27 8.28 -16.28
N LEU A 389 -5.96 9.37 -15.96
CA LEU A 389 -7.43 9.45 -16.01
C LEU A 389 -7.92 10.38 -17.12
N ASP A 390 -8.79 9.87 -17.99
CA ASP A 390 -9.64 10.66 -18.88
C ASP A 390 -11.12 10.26 -18.76
N SER A 391 -12.02 10.88 -19.52
CA SER A 391 -13.46 10.66 -19.40
C SER A 391 -13.97 9.30 -19.89
N ALA A 392 -13.14 8.52 -20.58
CA ALA A 392 -13.50 7.22 -21.15
C ALA A 392 -12.68 6.06 -20.58
N VAL A 393 -11.43 6.32 -20.17
CA VAL A 393 -10.51 5.29 -19.67
C VAL A 393 -9.76 5.81 -18.44
N GLN A 394 -9.63 4.95 -17.43
CA GLN A 394 -8.54 5.01 -16.47
C GLN A 394 -7.48 3.99 -16.88
N HIS A 395 -6.24 4.46 -17.02
CA HIS A 395 -5.09 3.65 -17.38
C HIS A 395 -4.09 3.67 -16.23
N ILE A 396 -3.82 2.50 -15.67
CA ILE A 396 -2.97 2.27 -14.50
C ILE A 396 -1.65 1.66 -14.98
N GLU A 397 -0.51 2.15 -14.50
CA GLU A 397 0.82 1.56 -14.74
C GLU A 397 1.52 1.26 -13.42
N TYR A 398 2.07 0.06 -13.27
CA TYR A 398 2.90 -0.32 -12.15
C TYR A 398 4.39 -0.13 -12.51
N ILE A 399 5.00 0.89 -11.93
CA ILE A 399 6.37 1.32 -12.24
C ILE A 399 7.30 0.87 -11.11
N ALA A 400 8.09 -0.17 -11.36
CA ALA A 400 9.25 -0.48 -10.55
C ALA A 400 10.32 0.61 -10.70
N VAL A 401 11.04 0.87 -9.61
CA VAL A 401 12.16 1.81 -9.55
C VAL A 401 13.33 1.10 -8.86
N ASP A 402 14.55 1.25 -9.39
CA ASP A 402 15.75 0.76 -8.71
C ASP A 402 16.01 1.54 -7.41
N VAL A 403 15.94 0.83 -6.29
CA VAL A 403 16.15 1.33 -4.92
C VAL A 403 17.50 0.90 -4.32
N GLU A 404 18.32 0.14 -5.03
CA GLU A 404 19.67 -0.26 -4.57
C GLU A 404 20.72 0.84 -4.85
N ALA A 405 20.44 1.76 -5.78
CA ALA A 405 21.27 2.92 -6.11
C ALA A 405 20.67 4.32 -5.78
N PRO A 406 20.04 4.56 -4.60
CA PRO A 406 19.13 5.69 -4.35
C PRO A 406 19.85 7.02 -4.04
N SER A 407 21.03 7.29 -4.60
CA SER A 407 21.90 8.38 -4.14
C SER A 407 22.59 9.21 -5.24
N ILE A 408 22.29 8.95 -6.53
CA ILE A 408 22.90 9.65 -7.67
C ILE A 408 21.86 10.31 -8.60
N GLY A 409 20.56 10.22 -8.27
CA GLY A 409 19.48 10.80 -9.08
C GLY A 409 19.29 10.10 -10.45
N SER A 410 19.66 8.82 -10.53
CA SER A 410 19.68 8.04 -11.76
C SER A 410 19.13 6.62 -11.60
N SER A 411 18.10 6.43 -10.76
CA SER A 411 17.38 5.14 -10.67
C SER A 411 16.75 4.80 -12.01
N THR A 412 16.96 3.57 -12.49
CA THR A 412 16.23 3.06 -13.66
C THR A 412 14.80 2.68 -13.27
N SER A 413 13.83 3.05 -14.10
CA SER A 413 12.43 2.65 -13.94
C SER A 413 11.97 1.64 -15.00
N GLU A 414 11.16 0.68 -14.59
CA GLU A 414 10.60 -0.39 -15.43
C GLU A 414 9.08 -0.46 -15.21
N CYS A 415 8.28 -0.41 -16.27
CA CYS A 415 6.85 -0.67 -16.16
C CYS A 415 6.61 -2.18 -16.21
N LEU A 416 6.15 -2.75 -15.10
CA LEU A 416 5.95 -4.20 -14.92
C LEU A 416 4.67 -4.67 -15.62
N ALA A 417 3.61 -3.87 -15.48
CA ALA A 417 2.29 -4.14 -16.03
C ALA A 417 1.51 -2.82 -16.17
N ALA A 418 0.57 -2.80 -17.11
CA ALA A 418 -0.38 -1.72 -17.28
C ALA A 418 -1.79 -2.27 -17.51
N PHE A 419 -2.81 -1.52 -17.08
CA PHE A 419 -4.21 -1.93 -17.11
C PHE A 419 -5.14 -0.80 -17.52
N ASP A 420 -6.13 -1.11 -18.35
CA ASP A 420 -7.24 -0.20 -18.67
C ASP A 420 -8.52 -0.63 -17.94
N VAL A 421 -9.17 0.33 -17.27
CA VAL A 421 -10.57 0.26 -16.84
C VAL A 421 -11.34 1.28 -17.66
N LYS A 422 -12.43 0.84 -18.31
CA LYS A 422 -13.28 1.72 -19.13
C LYS A 422 -14.44 2.27 -18.31
N HIS A 423 -14.81 3.52 -18.57
CA HIS A 423 -15.99 4.11 -17.96
C HIS A 423 -17.25 3.31 -18.37
N GLY A 424 -18.01 2.83 -17.38
CA GLY A 424 -19.13 1.91 -17.60
C GLY A 424 -18.81 0.43 -17.40
N GLU A 425 -17.55 0.03 -17.18
CA GLU A 425 -17.13 -1.36 -17.22
C GLU A 425 -16.38 -1.82 -15.96
N ALA A 426 -16.93 -2.82 -15.26
CA ALA A 426 -16.33 -3.42 -14.06
C ALA A 426 -15.27 -4.49 -14.41
N THR A 427 -14.35 -4.16 -15.33
CA THR A 427 -13.38 -5.12 -15.89
C THR A 427 -12.04 -4.47 -16.13
N ILE A 428 -11.08 -4.81 -15.26
CA ILE A 428 -9.65 -4.56 -15.45
C ILE A 428 -9.19 -5.35 -16.69
N ARG A 429 -8.47 -4.71 -17.61
CA ARG A 429 -7.89 -5.38 -18.78
C ARG A 429 -6.40 -5.09 -18.90
N PRO A 430 -5.54 -6.08 -19.16
CA PRO A 430 -4.15 -5.85 -19.52
C PRO A 430 -4.05 -4.88 -20.70
N SER A 431 -3.15 -3.91 -20.57
CA SER A 431 -2.86 -2.86 -21.55
C SER A 431 -1.35 -2.75 -21.76
N SER A 432 -0.93 -1.92 -22.71
CA SER A 432 0.48 -1.62 -22.94
C SER A 432 0.92 -0.41 -22.13
N CYS A 433 1.99 -0.56 -21.35
CA CYS A 433 2.72 0.56 -20.75
C CYS A 433 3.02 1.63 -21.80
N ARG A 434 2.84 2.91 -21.45
CA ARG A 434 3.15 4.03 -22.33
C ARG A 434 4.65 4.07 -22.61
N ALA A 435 4.99 4.48 -23.84
CA ALA A 435 6.38 4.51 -24.27
C ALA A 435 7.23 5.32 -23.28
N LYS A 436 8.31 4.70 -22.79
CA LYS A 436 9.11 5.06 -21.61
C LYS A 436 9.01 6.54 -21.20
N VAL A 437 8.78 6.77 -19.90
CA VAL A 437 9.33 7.95 -19.22
C VAL A 437 10.83 7.93 -19.48
N ALA A 438 11.29 8.75 -20.42
CA ALA A 438 12.71 8.91 -20.67
C ALA A 438 13.31 9.57 -19.43
N ALA A 439 14.45 9.06 -18.97
CA ALA A 439 15.29 9.80 -18.05
C ALA A 439 15.86 11.01 -18.82
N GLU A 440 15.10 12.10 -18.85
CA GLU A 440 15.59 13.39 -19.34
C GLU A 440 16.84 13.71 -18.53
N THR A 441 17.96 13.92 -19.22
CA THR A 441 19.26 14.08 -18.58
C THR A 441 19.24 15.34 -17.73
N VAL A 442 19.12 15.18 -16.41
CA VAL A 442 19.03 16.29 -15.47
C VAL A 442 20.29 17.14 -15.63
N CYS A 443 20.13 18.36 -16.16
CA CYS A 443 21.22 19.29 -16.35
C CYS A 443 21.76 19.72 -14.98
N THR A 444 22.83 19.06 -14.53
CA THR A 444 23.51 19.24 -13.23
C THR A 444 24.27 20.57 -13.14
N THR A 445 23.53 21.67 -13.28
CA THR A 445 23.98 23.01 -12.95
C THR A 445 24.00 23.17 -11.42
N GLN A 446 25.02 22.59 -10.78
CA GLN A 446 25.32 22.90 -9.37
C GLN A 446 25.61 24.40 -9.23
N PRO A 447 24.87 25.16 -8.41
CA PRO A 447 25.26 26.51 -8.05
C PRO A 447 26.40 26.43 -7.04
N THR A 448 27.62 26.76 -7.46
CA THR A 448 28.76 26.93 -6.55
C THR A 448 28.64 28.25 -5.77
N ALA A 449 27.70 28.27 -4.82
CA ALA A 449 27.44 29.40 -3.95
C ALA A 449 28.35 29.35 -2.71
N GLU A 450 29.47 30.09 -2.75
CA GLU A 450 30.22 30.42 -1.53
C GLU A 450 29.38 31.37 -0.65
N LEU A 451 29.16 31.01 0.62
CA LEU A 451 28.28 31.74 1.53
C LEU A 451 28.94 33.00 2.12
N GLY A 452 28.95 34.08 1.34
CA GLY A 452 29.19 35.43 1.84
C GLY A 452 27.97 35.98 2.60
N PHE A 453 28.13 36.27 3.90
CA PHE A 453 27.05 36.84 4.72
C PHE A 453 26.78 38.32 4.37
N GLY A 454 25.52 38.63 4.04
CA GLY A 454 25.01 39.99 3.85
C GLY A 454 23.49 40.06 4.12
N PRO A 455 22.93 41.21 4.51
CA PRO A 455 21.53 41.32 4.94
C PRO A 455 20.53 41.29 3.76
N ALA A 456 19.31 40.80 4.04
CA ALA A 456 18.25 40.58 3.06
C ALA A 456 17.67 41.87 2.44
N PRO A 457 17.06 41.76 1.25
CA PRO A 457 15.60 41.78 1.20
C PRO A 457 14.96 40.60 0.44
N VAL A 458 13.63 40.54 0.42
CA VAL A 458 12.79 39.45 -0.13
C VAL A 458 12.16 39.86 -1.47
N ILE A 459 12.02 38.93 -2.45
CA ILE A 459 10.80 38.73 -3.32
C ILE A 459 10.98 37.61 -4.38
N ALA A 460 10.02 36.67 -4.37
CA ALA A 460 9.42 35.82 -5.44
C ALA A 460 10.19 35.09 -6.58
N SER A 461 9.92 33.77 -6.67
CA SER A 461 9.59 32.96 -7.89
C SER A 461 10.68 32.68 -8.97
N ALA A 462 10.74 31.55 -9.68
CA ALA A 462 9.77 30.45 -9.90
C ALA A 462 10.41 29.09 -10.33
N CYS A 463 9.60 28.01 -10.34
CA CYS A 463 9.76 26.73 -11.09
C CYS A 463 10.85 25.70 -10.70
N LEU A 464 10.71 24.37 -10.90
CA LEU A 464 9.60 23.38 -10.72
C LEU A 464 10.14 21.94 -11.01
N GLY A 465 9.91 20.90 -10.18
CA GLY A 465 10.17 19.46 -10.50
C GLY A 465 9.72 18.45 -9.42
N ILE A 466 9.35 17.19 -9.76
CA ILE A 466 8.63 16.18 -8.93
C ILE A 466 8.76 14.73 -9.56
N VAL A 467 8.44 13.51 -9.03
CA VAL A 467 7.47 12.96 -8.02
C VAL A 467 7.83 11.55 -7.48
N VAL A 468 7.20 11.12 -6.37
CA VAL A 468 7.02 9.71 -5.89
C VAL A 468 5.52 9.45 -5.63
N GLY A 469 5.01 8.25 -5.95
CA GLY A 469 3.73 7.70 -5.44
C GLY A 469 2.50 8.61 -5.54
N ALA A 470 1.98 8.87 -6.76
CA ALA A 470 0.87 9.81 -6.94
C ALA A 470 -0.19 9.35 -7.98
N VAL A 471 -1.47 9.45 -7.59
CA VAL A 471 -2.62 9.47 -8.52
C VAL A 471 -2.62 10.84 -9.23
N ALA A 472 -1.70 11.00 -10.18
CA ALA A 472 -1.43 12.26 -10.85
C ALA A 472 -2.39 12.51 -12.02
N VAL A 473 -3.52 13.18 -11.76
CA VAL A 473 -4.51 13.60 -12.77
C VAL A 473 -3.95 14.71 -13.69
N LEU A 474 -3.03 14.31 -14.58
CA LEU A 474 -2.30 15.19 -15.51
C LEU A 474 -3.18 15.57 -16.72
N ALA A 475 -4.08 16.54 -16.50
CA ALA A 475 -4.96 17.12 -17.51
C ALA A 475 -4.19 17.92 -18.59
N ARG A 476 -3.50 17.23 -19.51
CA ARG A 476 -2.74 17.85 -20.62
C ARG A 476 -3.65 18.56 -21.63
N ARG A 477 -3.77 19.89 -21.52
CA ARG A 477 -4.17 20.74 -22.67
C ARG A 477 -3.11 20.62 -23.78
N ARG A 478 -3.51 20.10 -24.95
CA ARG A 478 -2.67 20.11 -26.16
C ARG A 478 -2.53 21.54 -26.69
N SER A 479 -1.31 22.05 -26.78
CA SER A 479 -0.93 23.09 -27.75
C SER A 479 -0.02 22.48 -28.83
N ARG A 480 0.14 23.15 -29.98
CA ARG A 480 0.96 22.67 -31.10
C ARG A 480 2.35 23.32 -31.07
N LYS A 481 3.33 22.61 -31.65
CA LYS A 481 4.66 23.05 -32.14
C LYS A 481 5.01 24.54 -31.94
N TYR A 482 6.21 24.81 -31.42
CA TYR A 482 7.22 25.59 -32.15
C TYR A 482 8.64 25.25 -31.68
N GLN A 483 9.65 25.76 -32.41
CA GLN A 483 11.08 25.55 -32.17
C GLN A 483 11.74 26.86 -31.70
N HIS A 484 12.99 26.72 -31.22
CA HIS A 484 13.95 27.78 -30.86
C HIS A 484 13.69 28.52 -29.55
N CYS A 485 14.80 28.76 -28.84
CA CYS A 485 14.90 29.69 -27.74
C CYS A 485 15.66 30.93 -28.24
N GLU A 486 15.10 32.11 -28.06
CA GLU A 486 15.83 33.38 -28.04
C GLU A 486 15.40 34.16 -26.79
N GLU A 487 16.32 34.92 -26.21
CA GLU A 487 16.08 35.67 -24.98
C GLU A 487 15.27 36.94 -25.24
N ALA A 488 14.14 37.10 -24.57
CA ALA A 488 13.37 38.35 -24.56
C ALA A 488 13.29 38.92 -23.14
N LYS A 489 14.02 40.01 -22.89
CA LYS A 489 13.85 40.82 -21.68
C LYS A 489 12.56 41.63 -21.78
N ALA A 490 11.85 41.77 -20.66
CA ALA A 490 10.68 42.64 -20.54
C ALA A 490 10.73 43.39 -19.20
N ASP A 491 10.80 44.72 -19.25
CA ASP A 491 10.72 45.57 -18.07
C ASP A 491 9.29 45.66 -17.53
N PHE A 492 9.12 45.59 -16.21
CA PHE A 492 7.84 45.79 -15.54
C PHE A 492 7.84 47.07 -14.70
N ALA A 493 6.97 48.01 -15.05
CA ALA A 493 6.63 49.16 -14.22
C ALA A 493 5.32 48.91 -13.46
N VAL A 494 5.29 49.25 -12.16
CA VAL A 494 4.16 48.95 -11.26
C VAL A 494 3.51 50.25 -10.74
N PRO A 495 2.21 50.49 -10.99
CA PRO A 495 1.43 51.50 -10.27
C PRO A 495 0.87 50.91 -8.94
N PRO A 496 0.79 51.70 -7.85
CA PRO A 496 0.42 51.19 -6.53
C PRO A 496 -1.09 51.01 -6.31
N SER A 497 -1.42 50.22 -5.29
CA SER A 497 -2.79 49.87 -4.88
C SER A 497 -3.54 51.00 -4.16
N ARG A 498 -4.85 50.82 -3.99
CA ARG A 498 -5.65 51.45 -2.92
C ARG A 498 -6.48 50.39 -2.20
N LEU A 499 -6.51 50.48 -0.88
CA LEU A 499 -7.37 49.71 0.02
C LEU A 499 -8.82 50.23 -0.05
N GLY A 500 -9.81 49.37 0.20
CA GLY A 500 -11.22 49.79 0.18
C GLY A 500 -12.24 48.68 0.52
N GLN A 501 -12.27 48.30 1.80
CA GLN A 501 -13.14 47.27 2.42
C GLN A 501 -12.78 45.81 2.11
#